data_AF-A0A3G8JQW5-F1
#
_entry.id   AF-A0A3G8JQW5-F1
#
_cell.length_a   1.000
_cell.length_b   1.000
_cell.length_c   1.000
_cell.angle_alpha   90.00
_cell.angle_beta   90.00
_cell.angle_gamma   90.00
#
_symmetry.space_group_name_H-M   'P 1'
#
loop_
_entity.id
_entity.type
_entity.pdbx_description
1 polymer ?
#
loop_
_entity_poly.entity_id
_entity_poly.type
_entity_poly.pdbx_seq_one_letter_code
_entity_poly.pdbx_strand_id
1 'polypeptide(L)'
;MNWRVIRRHTTHSGRGRSEVPRGRLVAGAAGVVAAVLVIVAPALPAGAEPAPQPGAPAAPPSAPQSPAPEAPAPRSGAPAPQPAAPESAPAPRSAAPLVPSPTANQPVRVTNTFWYSDRRVALWVYSPAMGATIQVQILLARDWWAKPREKFPQLVTLDGLRAQEDQSGWIINTNIEDFYKDKNVNVVLPIGGESSFYTDWKEGDKGKLYRWETFLIKELPPILEGPWRSTDVRGIQGLSMGGSAAMMLASRNPGFYKYAASFSGILQMTSYGMPQAIQFALRDGGGYDSMKMFGPPSDPAWKEHDPYLLADKLRGTSIYVSSGNGLVGPHDKPSDIPMLATNYSGVGLEILSRVTSQQFAIKLNQLGIPGQAVYRPSGTHTWPYWQFELQQSWPQAAGALGLLGDRPACRVTGSFKKVYDPNRSSLGECLTPVYGVPGGKAQDFRGGRIITGPKGPKIVGGGIGGAYVAAGGPGGKLGLPTSDEMPTRDGKGRFNTFQHGKIVWTVKDGARVTK
;
A
#
# COMPACT_ATOMS: atom_id res chain seq x y z
N MET A 1 -18.78 3.72 27.74
CA MET A 1 -18.57 4.21 26.35
C MET A 1 -17.87 3.11 25.59
N ASN A 2 -18.61 2.45 24.69
CA ASN A 2 -18.32 1.06 24.31
C ASN A 2 -17.48 0.99 23.02
N TRP A 3 -16.31 0.36 23.11
CA TRP A 3 -15.63 -0.19 21.95
C TRP A 3 -16.51 -1.22 21.26
N ARG A 4 -16.64 -1.12 19.93
CA ARG A 4 -17.37 -2.11 19.13
C ARG A 4 -16.39 -3.11 18.54
N VAL A 5 -16.29 -4.28 19.17
CA VAL A 5 -15.71 -5.47 18.54
C VAL A 5 -16.81 -6.13 17.71
N ILE A 6 -16.74 -6.02 16.39
CA ILE A 6 -17.77 -6.58 15.50
C ILE A 6 -17.22 -7.89 14.92
N ARG A 7 -17.78 -9.04 15.32
CA ARG A 7 -17.65 -10.31 14.57
C ARG A 7 -18.72 -10.30 13.49
N ARG A 8 -18.34 -10.20 12.21
CA ARG A 8 -19.30 -10.36 11.10
C ARG A 8 -19.24 -11.78 10.58
N HIS A 9 -20.37 -12.48 10.61
CA HIS A 9 -20.59 -13.72 9.88
C HIS A 9 -21.18 -13.40 8.51
N THR A 10 -20.55 -13.89 7.45
CA THR A 10 -21.11 -13.93 6.10
C THR A 10 -22.18 -15.01 6.05
N THR A 11 -23.46 -14.63 6.07
CA THR A 11 -24.57 -15.53 5.73
C THR A 11 -24.96 -15.33 4.27
N HIS A 12 -24.92 -16.40 3.47
CA HIS A 12 -25.58 -16.47 2.18
C HIS A 12 -26.72 -17.48 2.30
N SER A 13 -27.95 -16.97 2.22
CA SER A 13 -29.15 -17.79 2.06
C SER A 13 -29.43 -17.95 0.56
N GLY A 14 -29.15 -19.13 0.02
CA GLY A 14 -29.56 -19.53 -1.32
C GLY A 14 -30.06 -20.97 -1.27
N ARG A 15 -31.38 -21.14 -1.32
CA ARG A 15 -32.04 -22.44 -1.46
C ARG A 15 -31.72 -23.01 -2.85
N GLY A 16 -31.18 -24.22 -2.89
CA GLY A 16 -31.07 -25.03 -4.10
C GLY A 16 -30.91 -26.49 -3.71
N ARG A 17 -31.98 -27.28 -3.85
CA ARG A 17 -31.93 -28.74 -3.76
C ARG A 17 -31.25 -29.27 -5.01
N SER A 18 -30.22 -30.10 -4.86
CA SER A 18 -29.82 -31.07 -5.89
C SER A 18 -29.24 -32.29 -5.21
N GLU A 19 -29.80 -33.44 -5.56
CA GLU A 19 -29.47 -34.78 -5.06
C GLU A 19 -28.01 -35.16 -5.37
N VAL A 20 -27.37 -35.88 -4.45
CA VAL A 20 -26.04 -36.46 -4.62
C VAL A 20 -26.19 -37.99 -4.69
N PRO A 21 -25.73 -38.67 -5.75
CA PRO A 21 -25.66 -40.12 -5.74
C PRO A 21 -24.40 -40.60 -5.02
N ARG A 22 -24.58 -41.65 -4.21
CA ARG A 22 -23.53 -42.36 -3.46
C ARG A 22 -22.49 -42.96 -4.41
N GLY A 23 -21.23 -42.55 -4.28
CA GLY A 23 -20.05 -43.14 -4.91
C GLY A 23 -19.04 -43.62 -3.86
N ARG A 24 -18.48 -44.80 -4.10
CA ARG A 24 -17.71 -45.66 -3.19
C ARG A 24 -16.45 -45.03 -2.59
N LEU A 25 -16.18 -45.38 -1.33
CA LEU A 25 -14.90 -45.25 -0.64
C LEU A 25 -13.79 -46.00 -1.39
N VAL A 26 -12.68 -45.32 -1.66
CA VAL A 26 -11.38 -45.94 -1.93
C VAL A 26 -10.44 -45.46 -0.82
N ALA A 27 -9.91 -46.42 -0.06
CA ALA A 27 -8.91 -46.21 0.97
C ALA A 27 -7.55 -45.85 0.34
N GLY A 28 -6.84 -44.88 0.92
CA GLY A 28 -5.48 -44.57 0.49
C GLY A 28 -4.80 -43.50 1.33
N ALA A 29 -3.76 -43.95 2.07
CA ALA A 29 -2.64 -43.21 2.64
C ALA A 29 -2.90 -42.22 3.80
N ALA A 30 -2.59 -42.71 5.02
CA ALA A 30 -2.34 -41.89 6.20
C ALA A 30 -1.06 -41.06 6.01
N GLY A 31 -1.21 -39.74 5.90
CA GLY A 31 -0.11 -38.78 6.06
C GLY A 31 -0.10 -38.26 7.48
N VAL A 32 1.02 -38.48 8.19
CA VAL A 32 1.26 -37.98 9.55
C VAL A 32 1.31 -36.45 9.52
N VAL A 33 0.33 -35.79 10.13
CA VAL A 33 0.36 -34.35 10.42
C VAL A 33 0.95 -34.17 11.82
N ALA A 34 2.17 -33.65 11.90
CA ALA A 34 2.74 -33.21 13.16
C ALA A 34 2.03 -31.92 13.61
N ALA A 35 1.19 -32.02 14.64
CA ALA A 35 0.59 -30.87 15.30
C ALA A 35 1.66 -30.15 16.15
N VAL A 36 1.99 -28.91 15.81
CA VAL A 36 2.74 -28.04 16.72
C VAL A 36 1.74 -27.44 17.70
N LEU A 37 1.66 -28.03 18.89
CA LEU A 37 0.96 -27.46 20.03
C LEU A 37 1.82 -26.35 20.63
N VAL A 38 1.39 -25.09 20.51
CA VAL A 38 1.92 -24.00 21.34
C VAL A 38 1.14 -24.00 22.64
N ILE A 39 1.79 -24.46 23.71
CA ILE A 39 1.24 -24.40 25.07
C ILE A 39 1.35 -22.95 25.55
N VAL A 40 0.21 -22.32 25.80
CA VAL A 40 0.12 -21.08 26.57
C VAL A 40 0.09 -21.46 28.04
N ALA A 41 1.17 -21.18 28.78
CA ALA A 41 1.18 -21.33 30.23
C ALA A 41 0.47 -20.13 30.89
N PRO A 42 -0.46 -20.34 31.84
CA PRO A 42 -1.00 -19.24 32.64
C PRO A 42 0.00 -18.84 33.72
N ALA A 43 0.16 -17.53 33.93
CA ALA A 43 0.95 -17.00 35.04
C ALA A 43 0.23 -17.29 36.37
N LEU A 44 0.93 -17.91 37.32
CA LEU A 44 0.54 -18.02 38.72
C LEU A 44 1.35 -17.03 39.58
N PRO A 45 0.80 -16.56 40.72
CA PRO A 45 1.34 -15.44 41.47
C PRO A 45 2.55 -15.83 42.33
N ALA A 46 3.41 -14.84 42.58
CA ALA A 46 4.68 -14.97 43.29
C ALA A 46 4.51 -15.25 44.80
N GLY A 47 5.30 -16.19 45.33
CA GLY A 47 5.51 -16.36 46.77
C GLY A 47 5.88 -17.79 47.18
N ALA A 48 7.14 -18.19 47.03
CA ALA A 48 7.86 -19.15 47.87
C ALA A 48 9.31 -19.35 47.34
N GLU A 49 10.31 -19.29 48.22
CA GLU A 49 11.72 -19.59 47.94
C GLU A 49 11.95 -21.04 47.47
N PRO A 50 12.90 -21.31 46.56
CA PRO A 50 13.26 -22.68 46.19
C PRO A 50 14.32 -23.28 47.13
N ALA A 51 14.05 -24.50 47.61
CA ALA A 51 14.99 -25.40 48.28
C ALA A 51 16.06 -25.96 47.29
N PRO A 52 17.20 -26.50 47.77
CA PRO A 52 18.35 -26.79 46.91
C PRO A 52 18.17 -28.03 46.01
N GLN A 53 18.66 -27.95 44.77
CA GLN A 53 18.56 -29.01 43.75
C GLN A 53 19.51 -30.20 44.02
N PRO A 54 19.08 -31.45 43.76
CA PRO A 54 19.98 -32.58 43.54
C PRO A 54 20.51 -32.61 42.08
N GLY A 55 21.75 -33.06 41.90
CA GLY A 55 22.53 -33.01 40.66
C GLY A 55 21.96 -33.80 39.47
N ALA A 56 22.37 -33.36 38.27
CA ALA A 56 21.92 -33.86 36.96
C ALA A 56 22.47 -35.26 36.60
N PRO A 57 21.69 -36.13 35.94
CA PRO A 57 22.19 -37.35 35.30
C PRO A 57 22.73 -37.10 33.89
N ALA A 58 23.74 -37.89 33.50
CA ALA A 58 24.49 -37.82 32.25
C ALA A 58 23.68 -38.20 30.99
N ALA A 59 24.07 -37.63 29.85
CA ALA A 59 23.43 -37.80 28.54
C ALA A 59 23.77 -39.16 27.88
N PRO A 60 22.82 -39.78 27.13
CA PRO A 60 23.07 -40.98 26.34
C PRO A 60 23.69 -40.68 24.95
N PRO A 61 24.41 -41.65 24.34
CA PRO A 61 25.21 -41.46 23.12
C PRO A 61 24.40 -41.47 21.81
N SER A 62 24.90 -40.73 20.81
CA SER A 62 24.35 -40.56 19.46
C SER A 62 24.52 -41.79 18.55
N ALA A 63 23.50 -42.08 17.74
CA ALA A 63 23.51 -43.14 16.72
C ALA A 63 24.23 -42.72 15.40
N PRO A 64 24.77 -43.68 14.61
CA PRO A 64 25.70 -43.41 13.50
C PRO A 64 25.04 -42.94 12.18
N GLN A 65 25.75 -42.08 11.45
CA GLN A 65 25.40 -41.54 10.14
C GLN A 65 25.75 -42.53 9.00
N SER A 66 24.88 -42.64 7.99
CA SER A 66 25.14 -43.39 6.75
C SER A 66 25.96 -42.58 5.73
N PRO A 67 26.81 -43.23 4.90
CA PRO A 67 27.80 -42.55 4.06
C PRO A 67 27.26 -42.01 2.72
N ALA A 68 27.93 -40.98 2.21
CA ALA A 68 27.71 -40.33 0.91
C ALA A 68 28.28 -41.14 -0.27
N PRO A 69 27.78 -40.98 -1.51
CA PRO A 69 28.25 -41.73 -2.67
C PRO A 69 29.59 -41.20 -3.24
N GLU A 70 30.38 -42.16 -3.71
CA GLU A 70 31.77 -42.06 -4.16
C GLU A 70 31.88 -41.57 -5.62
N ALA A 71 32.83 -40.67 -5.90
CA ALA A 71 33.19 -40.22 -7.25
C ALA A 71 34.43 -40.97 -7.76
N PRO A 72 34.57 -41.26 -9.07
CA PRO A 72 35.57 -42.21 -9.57
C PRO A 72 36.98 -41.62 -9.66
N ALA A 73 37.97 -42.50 -9.43
CA ALA A 73 39.40 -42.23 -9.32
C ALA A 73 40.09 -41.74 -10.62
N PRO A 74 41.18 -40.95 -10.52
CA PRO A 74 41.95 -40.48 -11.66
C PRO A 74 43.01 -41.50 -12.14
N ARG A 75 43.23 -41.53 -13.46
CA ARG A 75 44.34 -42.27 -14.11
C ARG A 75 45.62 -41.44 -14.12
N SER A 76 46.75 -42.11 -13.92
CA SER A 76 48.13 -41.61 -13.89
C SER A 76 48.71 -41.27 -15.27
N GLY A 77 49.49 -40.18 -15.38
CA GLY A 77 50.42 -39.95 -16.49
C GLY A 77 51.02 -38.52 -16.61
N ALA A 78 52.14 -38.26 -15.90
CA ALA A 78 53.29 -37.35 -16.18
C ALA A 78 53.13 -35.88 -16.67
N PRO A 79 54.17 -35.00 -16.64
CA PRO A 79 55.28 -34.78 -15.70
C PRO A 79 55.32 -33.32 -15.15
N ALA A 80 56.29 -33.04 -14.26
CA ALA A 80 56.47 -31.80 -13.47
C ALA A 80 56.74 -30.50 -14.27
N PRO A 81 56.37 -29.30 -13.76
CA PRO A 81 56.55 -28.02 -14.44
C PRO A 81 57.93 -27.37 -14.21
N GLN A 82 58.45 -26.72 -15.26
CA GLN A 82 59.62 -25.83 -15.25
C GLN A 82 59.26 -24.39 -14.78
N PRO A 83 60.24 -23.59 -14.30
CA PRO A 83 60.01 -22.24 -13.75
C PRO A 83 60.24 -21.09 -14.75
N ALA A 84 59.36 -20.09 -14.77
CA ALA A 84 59.54 -18.74 -15.35
C ALA A 84 58.35 -17.87 -14.90
N ALA A 85 58.37 -16.56 -14.66
CA ALA A 85 59.32 -15.44 -14.50
C ALA A 85 58.50 -14.35 -13.72
N PRO A 86 59.09 -13.30 -13.12
CA PRO A 86 58.37 -12.42 -12.18
C PRO A 86 57.40 -11.48 -12.91
N GLU A 87 56.11 -11.55 -12.57
CA GLU A 87 55.09 -10.62 -13.07
C GLU A 87 54.98 -9.38 -12.16
N SER A 88 54.80 -8.25 -12.82
CA SER A 88 55.02 -6.88 -12.35
C SER A 88 54.05 -6.40 -11.25
N ALA A 89 54.56 -5.49 -10.41
CA ALA A 89 53.77 -4.82 -9.38
C ALA A 89 52.60 -4.01 -9.98
N PRO A 90 51.39 -4.06 -9.42
CA PRO A 90 50.29 -3.23 -9.87
C PRO A 90 50.49 -1.77 -9.45
N ALA A 91 50.26 -0.86 -10.40
CA ALA A 91 50.26 0.58 -10.23
C ALA A 91 49.31 1.05 -9.10
N PRO A 92 49.57 2.21 -8.46
CA PRO A 92 48.73 2.71 -7.38
C PRO A 92 47.29 2.91 -7.87
N ARG A 93 46.34 2.19 -7.24
CA ARG A 93 44.92 2.37 -7.48
C ARG A 93 44.55 3.81 -7.13
N SER A 94 44.10 4.55 -8.15
CA SER A 94 43.37 5.80 -8.00
C SER A 94 42.31 5.64 -6.91
N ALA A 95 42.36 6.50 -5.89
CA ALA A 95 41.35 6.55 -4.85
C ALA A 95 39.97 6.68 -5.52
N ALA A 96 39.06 5.78 -5.17
CA ALA A 96 37.67 5.89 -5.58
C ALA A 96 37.16 7.29 -5.21
N PRO A 97 36.37 7.96 -6.07
CA PRO A 97 35.80 9.25 -5.69
C PRO A 97 34.98 9.07 -4.42
N LEU A 98 35.35 9.81 -3.38
CA LEU A 98 34.50 10.02 -2.22
C LEU A 98 33.11 10.39 -2.74
N VAL A 99 32.09 9.62 -2.34
CA VAL A 99 30.69 9.97 -2.60
C VAL A 99 30.52 11.42 -2.13
N PRO A 100 30.14 12.36 -3.02
CA PRO A 100 29.99 13.74 -2.58
C PRO A 100 28.92 13.76 -1.51
N SER A 101 29.24 14.36 -0.37
CA SER A 101 28.27 14.72 0.66
C SER A 101 27.06 15.37 -0.02
N PRO A 102 25.81 15.08 0.43
CA PRO A 102 24.62 15.64 -0.18
C PRO A 102 24.80 17.15 -0.24
N THR A 103 24.70 17.69 -1.45
CA THR A 103 24.79 19.12 -1.71
C THR A 103 23.80 19.83 -0.79
N ALA A 104 24.34 20.74 0.01
CA ALA A 104 23.56 21.59 0.89
C ALA A 104 22.46 22.35 0.11
N ASN A 105 21.28 22.50 0.72
CA ASN A 105 20.24 23.48 0.43
C ASN A 105 19.35 23.34 -0.82
N GLN A 106 19.02 22.14 -1.29
CA GLN A 106 17.87 22.02 -2.20
C GLN A 106 16.57 21.90 -1.41
N PRO A 107 15.56 22.78 -1.62
CA PRO A 107 14.27 22.66 -0.94
C PRO A 107 13.44 21.52 -1.54
N VAL A 108 12.47 21.02 -0.75
CA VAL A 108 11.43 20.12 -1.26
C VAL A 108 10.71 20.77 -2.44
N ARG A 109 10.60 20.04 -3.54
CA ARG A 109 9.94 20.54 -4.76
C ARG A 109 9.47 19.40 -5.65
N VAL A 110 8.45 19.69 -6.45
CA VAL A 110 8.03 18.80 -7.52
C VAL A 110 8.97 18.99 -8.73
N THR A 111 9.63 17.92 -9.15
CA THR A 111 10.55 17.89 -10.30
C THR A 111 9.85 17.46 -11.58
N ASN A 112 8.82 16.63 -11.48
CA ASN A 112 8.01 16.19 -12.61
C ASN A 112 6.55 15.96 -12.20
N THR A 113 5.63 16.12 -13.14
CA THR A 113 4.21 15.82 -12.97
C THR A 113 3.70 15.08 -14.20
N PHE A 114 3.04 13.94 -13.98
CA PHE A 114 2.47 13.13 -15.05
C PHE A 114 1.01 12.79 -14.76
N TRP A 115 0.13 13.00 -15.74
CA TRP A 115 -1.30 12.73 -15.60
C TRP A 115 -1.66 11.41 -16.30
N TYR A 116 -2.01 10.39 -15.52
CA TYR A 116 -2.50 9.11 -16.05
C TYR A 116 -3.94 9.23 -16.57
N SER A 117 -4.72 10.07 -15.93
CA SER A 117 -6.08 10.42 -16.31
C SER A 117 -6.37 11.86 -15.91
N ASP A 118 -7.61 12.34 -16.08
CA ASP A 118 -8.02 13.66 -15.61
C ASP A 118 -8.15 13.75 -14.08
N ARG A 119 -8.08 12.63 -13.35
CA ARG A 119 -8.19 12.57 -11.87
C ARG A 119 -7.08 11.79 -11.18
N ARG A 120 -6.15 11.17 -11.92
CA ARG A 120 -4.99 10.49 -11.36
C ARG A 120 -3.70 11.10 -11.89
N VAL A 121 -2.88 11.55 -10.96
CA VAL A 121 -1.64 12.27 -11.24
C VAL A 121 -0.49 11.70 -10.41
N ALA A 122 0.70 11.62 -10.99
CA ALA A 122 1.96 11.30 -10.31
C ALA A 122 2.83 12.55 -10.22
N LEU A 123 3.38 12.75 -9.03
CA LEU A 123 4.37 13.77 -8.73
C LEU A 123 5.70 13.09 -8.43
N TRP A 124 6.77 13.63 -8.96
CA TRP A 124 8.12 13.29 -8.52
C TRP A 124 8.57 14.41 -7.60
N VAL A 125 8.68 14.11 -6.30
CA VAL A 125 8.99 15.08 -5.26
C VAL A 125 10.42 14.84 -4.81
N TYR A 126 11.29 15.83 -5.00
CA TYR A 126 12.63 15.78 -4.43
C TYR A 126 12.54 15.94 -2.91
N SER A 127 13.02 14.94 -2.17
CA SER A 127 13.12 14.93 -0.71
C SER A 127 14.55 15.28 -0.29
N PRO A 128 14.76 16.44 0.35
CA PRO A 128 16.06 16.80 0.93
C PRO A 128 16.51 15.78 1.99
N ALA A 129 15.60 15.30 2.83
CA ALA A 129 15.92 14.33 3.88
C ALA A 129 16.43 12.99 3.32
N MET A 130 15.91 12.53 2.18
CA MET A 130 16.38 11.30 1.53
C MET A 130 17.43 11.52 0.45
N GLY A 131 17.70 12.78 0.05
CA GLY A 131 18.57 13.08 -1.09
C GLY A 131 18.09 12.47 -2.42
N ALA A 132 16.80 12.17 -2.54
CA ALA A 132 16.23 11.38 -3.63
C ALA A 132 14.90 11.95 -4.11
N THR A 133 14.51 11.60 -5.33
CA THR A 133 13.19 11.96 -5.88
C THR A 133 12.22 10.81 -5.68
N ILE A 134 11.08 11.10 -5.05
CA ILE A 134 10.09 10.12 -4.64
C ILE A 134 8.83 10.31 -5.45
N GLN A 135 8.31 9.25 -6.04
CA GLN A 135 7.02 9.33 -6.72
C GLN A 135 5.89 9.30 -5.69
N VAL A 136 4.94 10.22 -5.82
CA VAL A 136 3.69 10.24 -5.06
C VAL A 136 2.53 10.34 -6.04
N GLN A 137 1.64 9.35 -6.02
CA GLN A 137 0.42 9.37 -6.83
C GLN A 137 -0.73 9.97 -6.03
N ILE A 138 -1.60 10.72 -6.70
CA ILE A 138 -2.77 11.34 -6.10
C ILE A 138 -4.00 10.95 -6.92
N LEU A 139 -5.01 10.40 -6.24
CA LEU A 139 -6.37 10.31 -6.76
C LEU A 139 -7.10 11.57 -6.29
N LEU A 140 -7.42 12.45 -7.22
CA LEU A 140 -8.01 13.74 -6.92
C LEU A 140 -9.48 13.59 -6.53
N ALA A 141 -9.90 14.45 -5.60
CA ALA A 141 -11.29 14.56 -5.17
C ALA A 141 -12.27 14.69 -6.35
N ARG A 142 -13.45 14.10 -6.21
CA ARG A 142 -14.53 14.11 -7.21
C ARG A 142 -14.76 15.49 -7.82
N ASP A 143 -14.90 16.52 -6.99
CA ASP A 143 -15.27 17.87 -7.41
C ASP A 143 -14.07 18.75 -7.78
N TRP A 144 -12.87 18.18 -7.94
CA TRP A 144 -11.63 18.91 -8.24
C TRP A 144 -11.77 19.92 -9.40
N TRP A 145 -12.42 19.51 -10.49
CA TRP A 145 -12.62 20.38 -11.65
C TRP A 145 -13.87 21.24 -11.55
N ALA A 146 -14.94 20.70 -10.95
CA ALA A 146 -16.19 21.41 -10.76
C ALA A 146 -16.07 22.58 -9.78
N LYS A 147 -15.16 22.49 -8.81
CA LYS A 147 -14.93 23.50 -7.78
C LYS A 147 -13.45 23.91 -7.73
N PRO A 148 -12.99 24.73 -8.69
CA PRO A 148 -11.56 25.02 -8.88
C PRO A 148 -10.90 25.85 -7.76
N ARG A 149 -11.66 26.31 -6.77
CA ARG A 149 -11.15 27.05 -5.60
C ARG A 149 -11.30 26.29 -4.28
N GLU A 150 -12.01 25.16 -4.28
CA GLU A 150 -12.22 24.36 -3.08
C GLU A 150 -10.95 23.55 -2.74
N LYS A 151 -10.71 23.37 -1.45
CA LYS A 151 -9.67 22.46 -0.93
C LYS A 151 -10.32 21.21 -0.36
N PHE A 152 -9.63 20.09 -0.43
CA PHE A 152 -10.17 18.78 -0.04
C PHE A 152 -9.35 18.15 1.10
N PRO A 153 -9.96 17.37 2.02
CA PRO A 153 -9.20 16.56 2.96
C PRO A 153 -8.30 15.57 2.22
N GLN A 154 -7.26 15.11 2.90
CA GLN A 154 -6.29 14.17 2.34
C GLN A 154 -6.29 12.84 3.10
N LEU A 155 -6.12 11.73 2.37
CA LEU A 155 -6.02 10.39 2.94
C LEU A 155 -4.75 9.71 2.40
N VAL A 156 -3.70 9.69 3.23
CA VAL A 156 -2.46 8.99 2.93
C VAL A 156 -2.70 7.49 3.03
N THR A 157 -2.42 6.75 1.96
CA THR A 157 -2.65 5.31 1.85
C THR A 157 -1.33 4.61 1.58
N LEU A 158 -0.81 3.94 2.59
CA LEU A 158 0.52 3.33 2.63
C LEU A 158 0.50 1.88 2.15
N ASP A 159 1.56 1.50 1.45
CA ASP A 159 1.73 0.17 0.86
C ASP A 159 2.30 -0.84 1.86
N GLY A 160 2.38 -2.10 1.43
CA GLY A 160 2.94 -3.19 2.21
C GLY A 160 4.46 -3.30 2.13
N LEU A 161 4.97 -4.37 2.72
CA LEU A 161 6.40 -4.64 2.85
C LEU A 161 7.15 -4.70 1.51
N ARG A 162 6.48 -5.19 0.46
CA ARG A 162 7.01 -5.38 -0.90
C ARG A 162 6.60 -4.27 -1.87
N ALA A 163 6.56 -3.03 -1.39
CA ALA A 163 6.19 -1.86 -2.19
C ALA A 163 7.08 -1.74 -3.43
N GLN A 164 6.48 -1.63 -4.62
CA GLN A 164 7.20 -1.49 -5.88
C GLN A 164 7.56 -0.02 -6.14
N GLU A 165 8.63 0.21 -6.91
CA GLU A 165 9.15 1.55 -7.21
C GLU A 165 8.42 2.26 -8.38
N ASP A 166 7.55 1.55 -9.11
CA ASP A 166 6.86 2.04 -10.30
C ASP A 166 5.39 2.43 -10.04
N GLN A 167 4.69 1.69 -9.17
CA GLN A 167 3.28 1.92 -8.86
C GLN A 167 2.88 1.32 -7.51
N SER A 168 1.89 1.94 -6.85
CA SER A 168 1.39 1.42 -5.59
C SER A 168 0.64 0.12 -5.83
N GLY A 169 0.90 -0.87 -4.97
CA GLY A 169 0.20 -2.13 -4.92
C GLY A 169 -1.31 -1.96 -4.77
N TRP A 170 -1.79 -0.87 -4.15
CA TRP A 170 -3.22 -0.55 -4.08
C TRP A 170 -3.82 -0.33 -5.47
N ILE A 171 -3.10 0.32 -6.38
CA ILE A 171 -3.55 0.50 -7.77
C ILE A 171 -3.44 -0.81 -8.54
N ILE A 172 -2.35 -1.55 -8.36
CA ILE A 172 -2.06 -2.77 -9.13
C ILE A 172 -3.09 -3.86 -8.81
N ASN A 173 -3.49 -4.00 -7.54
CA ASN A 173 -4.18 -5.18 -7.05
C ASN A 173 -5.59 -4.92 -6.54
N THR A 174 -6.09 -3.68 -6.60
CA THR A 174 -7.43 -3.33 -6.12
C THR A 174 -8.16 -2.36 -7.04
N ASN A 175 -9.44 -2.12 -6.76
CA ASN A 175 -10.24 -1.10 -7.43
C ASN A 175 -10.26 0.22 -6.64
N ILE A 176 -9.17 0.57 -5.94
CA ILE A 176 -9.07 1.81 -5.14
C ILE A 176 -9.37 3.06 -5.98
N GLU A 177 -8.88 3.12 -7.23
CA GLU A 177 -9.12 4.24 -8.13
C GLU A 177 -10.61 4.42 -8.39
N ASP A 178 -11.31 3.36 -8.76
CA ASP A 178 -12.77 3.40 -8.96
C ASP A 178 -13.54 3.66 -7.67
N PHE A 179 -13.08 3.14 -6.54
CA PHE A 179 -13.72 3.35 -5.27
C PHE A 179 -13.71 4.82 -4.86
N TYR A 180 -12.61 5.56 -5.09
CA TYR A 180 -12.50 6.96 -4.67
C TYR A 180 -13.02 8.00 -5.67
N LYS A 181 -13.35 7.62 -6.91
CA LYS A 181 -13.86 8.55 -7.95
C LYS A 181 -15.05 9.41 -7.51
N ASP A 182 -15.89 8.92 -6.60
CA ASP A 182 -17.12 9.61 -6.16
C ASP A 182 -16.99 10.32 -4.81
N LYS A 183 -15.77 10.46 -4.26
CA LYS A 183 -15.52 11.03 -2.92
C LYS A 183 -14.74 12.34 -3.03
N ASN A 184 -15.10 13.33 -2.22
CA ASN A 184 -14.36 14.59 -2.11
C ASN A 184 -13.14 14.49 -1.18
N VAL A 185 -12.20 13.60 -1.50
CA VAL A 185 -10.94 13.41 -0.78
C VAL A 185 -9.78 13.26 -1.77
N ASN A 186 -8.64 13.87 -1.48
CA ASN A 186 -7.40 13.60 -2.19
C ASN A 186 -6.73 12.36 -1.56
N VAL A 187 -6.71 11.24 -2.29
CA VAL A 187 -6.02 10.03 -1.81
C VAL A 187 -4.57 10.08 -2.26
N VAL A 188 -3.66 10.02 -1.30
CA VAL A 188 -2.22 10.17 -1.51
C VAL A 188 -1.56 8.80 -1.37
N LEU A 189 -0.84 8.39 -2.41
CA LEU A 189 -0.21 7.07 -2.55
C LEU A 189 1.31 7.25 -2.75
N PRO A 190 2.10 7.25 -1.67
CA PRO A 190 3.56 7.25 -1.78
C PRO A 190 4.04 5.95 -2.43
N ILE A 191 4.96 6.05 -3.40
CA ILE A 191 5.44 4.92 -4.20
C ILE A 191 6.82 4.49 -3.74
N GLY A 192 7.10 3.19 -3.78
CA GLY A 192 8.34 2.60 -3.31
C GLY A 192 8.42 2.50 -1.78
N GLY A 193 9.66 2.43 -1.27
CA GLY A 193 9.91 2.29 0.16
C GLY A 193 9.76 0.87 0.68
N GLU A 194 10.15 -0.13 -0.13
CA GLU A 194 10.25 -1.53 0.27
C GLU A 194 10.92 -1.67 1.65
N SER A 195 10.29 -2.41 2.55
CA SER A 195 10.73 -2.64 3.93
C SER A 195 10.93 -1.41 4.83
N SER A 196 10.63 -0.20 4.36
CA SER A 196 10.97 1.04 5.07
C SER A 196 10.24 1.26 6.40
N PHE A 197 9.11 0.57 6.62
CA PHE A 197 8.14 0.87 7.68
C PHE A 197 7.66 2.33 7.68
N TYR A 198 7.88 3.06 6.58
CA TYR A 198 7.67 4.50 6.45
C TYR A 198 8.22 5.31 7.65
N THR A 199 9.38 4.91 8.17
CA THR A 199 10.07 5.58 9.28
C THR A 199 11.40 6.21 8.87
N ASP A 200 11.99 6.96 9.80
CA ASP A 200 13.34 7.50 9.68
C ASP A 200 14.35 6.49 10.25
N TRP A 201 15.17 5.91 9.36
CA TRP A 201 16.17 4.92 9.72
C TRP A 201 17.40 5.55 10.35
N LYS A 202 18.06 4.83 11.27
CA LYS A 202 19.32 5.27 11.87
C LYS A 202 20.46 5.26 10.87
N GLU A 203 20.55 4.19 10.08
CA GLU A 203 21.61 3.95 9.13
C GLU A 203 21.06 3.62 7.74
N GLY A 204 21.87 3.89 6.71
CA GLY A 204 21.54 3.49 5.35
C GLY A 204 21.71 1.99 5.13
N ASP A 205 20.82 1.40 4.35
CA ASP A 205 20.89 0.00 3.95
C ASP A 205 20.58 -0.18 2.47
N LYS A 206 21.23 -1.15 1.83
CA LYS A 206 21.04 -1.46 0.40
C LYS A 206 21.11 -0.22 -0.52
N GLY A 207 21.96 0.76 -0.18
CA GLY A 207 22.10 2.01 -0.93
C GLY A 207 20.98 3.04 -0.72
N LYS A 208 20.10 2.83 0.26
CA LYS A 208 18.98 3.72 0.61
C LYS A 208 19.11 4.20 2.06
N LEU A 209 18.95 5.49 2.30
CA LEU A 209 18.73 6.04 3.64
C LEU A 209 17.28 6.49 3.73
N TYR A 210 16.47 5.72 4.44
CA TYR A 210 15.04 6.01 4.57
C TYR A 210 14.81 7.12 5.59
N ARG A 211 14.13 8.19 5.15
CA ARG A 211 13.63 9.30 5.98
C ARG A 211 12.14 9.55 5.71
N TRP A 212 11.37 8.46 5.71
CA TRP A 212 9.96 8.48 5.30
C TRP A 212 9.05 9.21 6.28
N GLU A 213 9.33 9.17 7.59
CA GLU A 213 8.54 9.94 8.56
C GLU A 213 8.77 11.44 8.30
N THR A 214 10.03 11.87 8.14
CA THR A 214 10.35 13.25 7.79
C THR A 214 9.67 13.67 6.48
N PHE A 215 9.74 12.84 5.43
CA PHE A 215 9.11 13.15 4.15
C PHE A 215 7.58 13.30 4.27
N LEU A 216 6.90 12.33 4.89
CA LEU A 216 5.44 12.29 4.98
C LEU A 216 4.88 13.37 5.92
N ILE A 217 5.61 13.73 6.98
CA ILE A 217 5.13 14.65 8.01
C ILE A 217 5.57 16.10 7.75
N LYS A 218 6.77 16.32 7.17
CA LYS A 218 7.36 17.67 7.06
C LYS A 218 7.48 18.16 5.63
N GLU A 219 7.83 17.31 4.68
CA GLU A 219 8.18 17.73 3.32
C GLU A 219 6.99 17.68 2.34
N LEU A 220 6.21 16.60 2.39
CA LEU A 220 5.09 16.38 1.49
C LEU A 220 3.86 17.28 1.76
N PRO A 221 3.44 17.54 3.03
CA PRO A 221 2.21 18.29 3.29
C PRO A 221 2.19 19.71 2.68
N PRO A 222 3.27 20.52 2.75
CA PRO A 222 3.30 21.84 2.09
C PRO A 222 3.06 21.77 0.57
N ILE A 223 3.57 20.73 -0.10
CA ILE A 223 3.32 20.50 -1.54
C ILE A 223 1.83 20.19 -1.76
N LEU A 224 1.24 19.33 -0.95
CA LEU A 224 -0.14 18.92 -1.09
C LEU A 224 -1.13 20.07 -0.78
N GLU A 225 -0.85 20.87 0.24
CA GLU A 225 -1.73 21.94 0.71
C GLU A 225 -1.69 23.21 -0.13
N GLY A 226 -0.62 23.37 -0.92
CA GLY A 226 -0.47 24.43 -1.91
C GLY A 226 -1.09 24.03 -3.26
N PRO A 227 -0.29 23.70 -4.30
CA PRO A 227 -0.79 23.44 -5.65
C PRO A 227 -1.85 22.34 -5.77
N TRP A 228 -1.83 21.34 -4.88
CA TRP A 228 -2.74 20.20 -4.91
C TRP A 228 -3.98 20.37 -4.02
N ARG A 229 -4.19 21.60 -3.51
CA ARG A 229 -5.40 22.04 -2.80
C ARG A 229 -5.90 21.02 -1.76
N SER A 230 -4.99 20.37 -1.06
CA SER A 230 -5.35 19.61 0.14
C SER A 230 -5.55 20.58 1.32
N THR A 231 -6.38 20.18 2.28
CA THR A 231 -6.50 20.83 3.59
C THR A 231 -5.53 20.19 4.59
N ASP A 232 -5.47 20.76 5.79
CA ASP A 232 -4.80 20.19 6.95
C ASP A 232 -5.65 19.13 7.69
N VAL A 233 -6.84 18.79 7.17
CA VAL A 233 -7.62 17.64 7.64
C VAL A 233 -7.09 16.39 6.96
N ARG A 234 -6.33 15.60 7.72
CA ARG A 234 -5.58 14.44 7.22
C ARG A 234 -6.07 13.14 7.83
N GLY A 235 -6.09 12.09 7.02
CA GLY A 235 -6.19 10.70 7.47
C GLY A 235 -4.98 9.92 6.97
N ILE A 236 -4.65 8.85 7.68
CA ILE A 236 -3.64 7.88 7.27
C ILE A 236 -4.20 6.46 7.37
N GLN A 237 -3.87 5.63 6.40
CA GLN A 237 -4.23 4.23 6.39
C GLN A 237 -3.16 3.40 5.69
N GLY A 238 -3.11 2.10 5.95
CA GLY A 238 -2.21 1.22 5.22
C GLY A 238 -2.42 -0.24 5.55
N LEU A 239 -1.80 -1.10 4.75
CA LEU A 239 -1.82 -2.54 4.96
C LEU A 239 -0.46 -3.06 5.43
N SER A 240 -0.43 -4.16 6.19
CA SER A 240 0.82 -4.82 6.61
C SER A 240 1.80 -3.80 7.25
N MET A 241 3.01 -3.69 6.71
CA MET A 241 3.98 -2.63 7.02
C MET A 241 3.35 -1.22 7.06
N GLY A 242 2.59 -0.83 6.04
CA GLY A 242 1.89 0.45 5.98
C GLY A 242 0.81 0.60 7.05
N GLY A 243 0.19 -0.50 7.51
CA GLY A 243 -0.77 -0.49 8.63
C GLY A 243 -0.08 -0.27 9.98
N SER A 244 1.09 -0.89 10.18
CA SER A 244 1.97 -0.60 11.32
C SER A 244 2.40 0.87 11.30
N ALA A 245 2.85 1.34 10.14
CA ALA A 245 3.29 2.71 9.93
C ALA A 245 2.18 3.74 10.15
N ALA A 246 0.96 3.47 9.69
CA ALA A 246 -0.18 4.37 9.89
C ALA A 246 -0.44 4.64 11.38
N MET A 247 -0.39 3.61 12.22
CA MET A 247 -0.58 3.75 13.67
C MET A 247 0.63 4.39 14.34
N MET A 248 1.84 4.00 13.94
CA MET A 248 3.10 4.56 14.44
C MET A 248 3.22 6.06 14.13
N LEU A 249 2.99 6.48 12.89
CA LEU A 249 3.06 7.89 12.49
C LEU A 249 1.98 8.73 13.17
N ALA A 250 0.76 8.18 13.34
CA ALA A 250 -0.31 8.88 14.05
C ALA A 250 -0.03 9.03 15.55
N SER A 251 0.59 8.03 16.20
CA SER A 251 0.92 8.11 17.63
C SER A 251 2.15 8.97 17.89
N ARG A 252 3.11 9.01 16.96
CA ARG A 252 4.30 9.88 17.03
C ARG A 252 4.03 11.34 16.69
N ASN A 253 2.93 11.62 15.99
CA ASN A 253 2.54 12.97 15.57
C ASN A 253 1.10 13.29 16.03
N PRO A 254 0.86 13.42 17.35
CA PRO A 254 -0.50 13.56 17.90
C PRO A 254 -1.22 14.79 17.33
N GLY A 255 -2.47 14.60 16.91
CA GLY A 255 -3.32 15.65 16.33
C GLY A 255 -3.08 15.95 14.85
N PHE A 256 -2.00 15.44 14.24
CA PHE A 256 -1.70 15.63 12.81
C PHE A 256 -2.68 14.89 11.90
N TYR A 257 -3.07 13.66 12.28
CA TYR A 257 -4.09 12.86 11.59
C TYR A 257 -5.38 12.79 12.42
N LYS A 258 -6.53 13.08 11.80
CA LYS A 258 -7.87 12.90 12.38
C LYS A 258 -8.36 11.46 12.28
N TYR A 259 -7.81 10.70 11.35
CA TYR A 259 -8.13 9.31 11.10
C TYR A 259 -6.87 8.46 10.94
N ALA A 260 -6.84 7.28 11.56
CA ALA A 260 -5.78 6.30 11.38
C ALA A 260 -6.41 4.90 11.17
N ALA A 261 -5.97 4.17 10.14
CA ALA A 261 -6.39 2.79 9.91
C ALA A 261 -5.24 1.82 9.65
N SER A 262 -5.31 0.66 10.30
CA SER A 262 -4.36 -0.44 10.11
C SER A 262 -5.07 -1.67 9.59
N PHE A 263 -4.70 -2.11 8.39
CA PHE A 263 -5.19 -3.32 7.76
C PHE A 263 -4.13 -4.43 7.85
N SER A 264 -4.31 -5.37 8.77
CA SER A 264 -3.36 -6.45 9.05
C SER A 264 -1.94 -5.95 9.39
N GLY A 265 -1.84 -4.86 10.16
CA GLY A 265 -0.54 -4.36 10.65
C GLY A 265 -0.04 -5.09 11.90
N ILE A 266 1.25 -4.92 12.20
CA ILE A 266 1.89 -5.32 13.45
C ILE A 266 1.87 -4.12 14.38
N LEU A 267 0.99 -4.17 15.40
CA LEU A 267 0.72 -3.03 16.27
C LEU A 267 1.42 -3.08 17.63
N GLN A 268 2.34 -4.03 17.79
CA GLN A 268 3.22 -4.17 18.94
C GLN A 268 4.57 -4.69 18.44
N MET A 269 5.62 -3.89 18.60
CA MET A 269 6.94 -4.12 17.99
C MET A 269 7.99 -4.58 19.00
N THR A 270 7.82 -4.26 20.28
CA THR A 270 8.84 -4.52 21.33
C THR A 270 8.57 -5.77 22.17
N SER A 271 7.43 -6.44 22.02
CA SER A 271 7.15 -7.65 22.78
C SER A 271 8.14 -8.77 22.42
N TYR A 272 8.31 -9.72 23.34
CA TYR A 272 9.24 -10.82 23.18
C TYR A 272 9.05 -11.54 21.83
N GLY A 273 10.14 -11.66 21.05
CA GLY A 273 10.14 -12.26 19.72
C GLY A 273 9.74 -11.34 18.57
N MET A 274 9.11 -10.18 18.82
CA MET A 274 8.65 -9.28 17.76
C MET A 274 9.78 -8.59 16.99
N PRO A 275 10.87 -8.12 17.63
CA PRO A 275 12.01 -7.58 16.89
C PRO A 275 12.63 -8.59 15.91
N GLN A 276 12.67 -9.87 16.30
CA GLN A 276 13.15 -10.97 15.46
C GLN A 276 12.18 -11.28 14.32
N ALA A 277 10.87 -11.24 14.58
CA ALA A 277 9.86 -11.40 13.54
C ALA A 277 9.90 -10.26 12.51
N ILE A 278 10.09 -9.01 12.97
CA ILE A 278 10.28 -7.85 12.09
C ILE A 278 11.59 -8.00 11.30
N GLN A 279 12.69 -8.42 11.93
CA GLN A 279 13.94 -8.71 11.23
C GLN A 279 13.77 -9.79 10.14
N PHE A 280 13.00 -10.84 10.43
CA PHE A 280 12.68 -11.87 9.44
C PHE A 280 11.88 -11.29 8.28
N ALA A 281 10.86 -10.48 8.57
CA ALA A 281 10.07 -9.80 7.54
C ALA A 281 10.95 -8.89 6.66
N LEU A 282 11.80 -8.05 7.24
CA LEU A 282 12.71 -7.17 6.47
C LEU A 282 13.68 -7.97 5.58
N ARG A 283 14.15 -9.13 6.04
CA ARG A 283 14.99 -10.03 5.23
C ARG A 283 14.22 -10.63 4.05
N ASP A 284 12.98 -11.06 4.27
CA ASP A 284 12.08 -11.57 3.22
C ASP A 284 11.64 -10.46 2.25
N GLY A 285 11.46 -9.24 2.73
CA GLY A 285 11.09 -8.04 1.98
C GLY A 285 12.28 -7.27 1.40
N GLY A 286 13.18 -7.95 0.69
CA GLY A 286 14.31 -7.31 -0.01
C GLY A 286 15.66 -7.39 0.72
N GLY A 287 15.75 -8.18 1.80
CA GLY A 287 17.03 -8.48 2.45
C GLY A 287 17.56 -7.36 3.35
N TYR A 288 16.68 -6.55 3.94
CA TYR A 288 17.04 -5.42 4.79
C TYR A 288 17.32 -5.84 6.24
N ASP A 289 18.02 -4.97 6.96
CA ASP A 289 18.42 -5.15 8.37
C ASP A 289 17.64 -4.25 9.32
N SER A 290 16.88 -4.82 10.28
CA SER A 290 16.13 -4.04 11.26
C SER A 290 17.05 -3.33 12.27
N MET A 291 18.29 -3.80 12.42
CA MET A 291 19.31 -3.16 13.24
C MET A 291 19.72 -1.81 12.66
N LYS A 292 19.65 -1.63 11.32
CA LYS A 292 19.90 -0.33 10.68
C LYS A 292 18.69 0.60 10.74
N MET A 293 17.49 0.03 10.85
CA MET A 293 16.25 0.78 11.03
C MET A 293 16.18 1.41 12.42
N PHE A 294 16.24 0.59 13.48
CA PHE A 294 16.03 1.04 14.87
C PHE A 294 17.21 0.76 15.82
N GLY A 295 18.29 0.13 15.36
CA GLY A 295 19.34 -0.35 16.26
C GLY A 295 19.01 -1.72 16.86
N PRO A 296 19.81 -2.21 17.81
CA PRO A 296 19.54 -3.45 18.53
C PRO A 296 18.15 -3.46 19.17
N PRO A 297 17.51 -4.64 19.41
CA PRO A 297 16.20 -4.70 20.07
C PRO A 297 16.13 -4.01 21.44
N SER A 298 17.27 -3.79 22.10
CA SER A 298 17.39 -3.02 23.35
C SER A 298 17.41 -1.51 23.15
N ASP A 299 17.59 -1.04 21.93
CA ASP A 299 17.66 0.37 21.57
C ASP A 299 16.32 1.08 21.85
N PRO A 300 16.33 2.28 22.47
CA PRO A 300 15.13 3.05 22.75
C PRO A 300 14.24 3.29 21.53
N ALA A 301 14.83 3.37 20.32
CA ALA A 301 14.08 3.63 19.09
C ALA A 301 12.97 2.60 18.85
N TRP A 302 13.14 1.33 19.23
CA TRP A 302 12.05 0.34 19.12
C TRP A 302 10.81 0.75 19.93
N LYS A 303 10.99 1.24 21.15
CA LYS A 303 9.89 1.70 22.02
C LYS A 303 9.28 3.00 21.53
N GLU A 304 10.10 3.90 21.00
CA GLU A 304 9.67 5.17 20.42
C GLU A 304 8.85 5.00 19.12
N HIS A 305 8.85 3.80 18.53
CA HIS A 305 8.11 3.49 17.30
C HIS A 305 7.05 2.41 17.50
N ASP A 306 6.87 1.90 18.72
CA ASP A 306 5.86 0.88 19.03
C ASP A 306 4.47 1.51 19.21
N PRO A 307 3.48 1.24 18.33
CA PRO A 307 2.14 1.79 18.48
C PRO A 307 1.46 1.41 19.81
N TYR A 308 1.72 0.20 20.34
CA TYR A 308 1.15 -0.27 21.59
C TYR A 308 1.61 0.55 22.79
N LEU A 309 2.89 0.92 22.83
CA LEU A 309 3.45 1.74 23.90
C LEU A 309 3.02 3.21 23.79
N LEU A 310 2.80 3.69 22.56
CA LEU A 310 2.36 5.06 22.28
C LEU A 310 0.84 5.21 22.17
N ALA A 311 0.06 4.20 22.58
CA ALA A 311 -1.38 4.19 22.38
C ALA A 311 -2.11 5.39 23.04
N ASP A 312 -1.58 5.94 24.14
CA ASP A 312 -2.12 7.13 24.80
C ASP A 312 -2.10 8.38 23.91
N LYS A 313 -1.14 8.44 22.98
CA LYS A 313 -0.94 9.56 22.06
C LYS A 313 -1.99 9.62 20.95
N LEU A 314 -2.80 8.58 20.79
CA LEU A 314 -3.87 8.52 19.78
C LEU A 314 -5.20 9.12 20.27
N ARG A 315 -5.23 9.75 21.44
CA ARG A 315 -6.43 10.46 21.92
C ARG A 315 -6.87 11.53 20.91
N GLY A 316 -8.14 11.49 20.53
CA GLY A 316 -8.73 12.42 19.56
C GLY A 316 -8.58 11.98 18.10
N THR A 317 -7.85 10.90 17.82
CA THR A 317 -7.78 10.28 16.49
C THR A 317 -8.86 9.21 16.36
N SER A 318 -9.57 9.19 15.23
CA SER A 318 -10.51 8.11 14.90
C SER A 318 -9.73 6.88 14.41
N ILE A 319 -9.82 5.77 15.13
CA ILE A 319 -8.99 4.58 14.91
C ILE A 319 -9.81 3.42 14.31
N TYR A 320 -9.31 2.82 13.23
CA TYR A 320 -9.80 1.56 12.66
C TYR A 320 -8.67 0.52 12.62
N VAL A 321 -8.92 -0.67 13.16
CA VAL A 321 -7.97 -1.79 13.15
C VAL A 321 -8.67 -3.01 12.62
N SER A 322 -8.12 -3.64 11.58
CA SER A 322 -8.61 -4.92 11.09
C SER A 322 -7.51 -5.94 10.98
N SER A 323 -7.83 -7.20 11.25
CA SER A 323 -6.98 -8.34 10.91
C SER A 323 -7.84 -9.59 10.68
N GLY A 324 -7.41 -10.44 9.75
CA GLY A 324 -7.91 -11.79 9.53
C GLY A 324 -7.42 -12.75 10.61
N ASN A 325 -7.21 -14.01 10.27
CA ASN A 325 -6.69 -15.02 11.22
C ASN A 325 -5.75 -16.04 10.57
N GLY A 326 -5.34 -15.80 9.33
CA GLY A 326 -4.48 -16.70 8.57
C GLY A 326 -5.20 -17.93 8.00
N LEU A 327 -6.47 -18.15 8.32
CA LEU A 327 -7.27 -19.23 7.73
C LEU A 327 -7.73 -18.81 6.33
N VAL A 328 -7.62 -19.75 5.38
CA VAL A 328 -8.16 -19.64 4.03
C VAL A 328 -9.64 -19.29 4.11
N GLY A 329 -10.03 -18.18 3.50
CA GLY A 329 -11.41 -17.73 3.41
C GLY A 329 -11.90 -17.66 1.96
N PRO A 330 -13.10 -17.10 1.75
CA PRO A 330 -13.77 -17.11 0.45
C PRO A 330 -13.02 -16.38 -0.68
N HIS A 331 -12.06 -15.51 -0.36
CA HIS A 331 -11.28 -14.76 -1.35
C HIS A 331 -9.93 -15.39 -1.68
N ASP A 332 -9.61 -16.56 -1.11
CA ASP A 332 -8.37 -17.28 -1.33
C ASP A 332 -8.50 -18.33 -2.44
N LYS A 333 -7.41 -18.56 -3.19
CA LYS A 333 -7.31 -19.74 -4.06
C LYS A 333 -7.03 -20.96 -3.19
N PRO A 334 -7.76 -22.10 -3.36
CA PRO A 334 -7.47 -23.33 -2.64
C PRO A 334 -6.03 -23.79 -2.90
N SER A 335 -5.34 -24.31 -1.89
CA SER A 335 -4.09 -25.08 -2.09
C SER A 335 -4.39 -26.58 -2.12
N ASP A 336 -3.40 -27.37 -2.52
CA ASP A 336 -3.46 -28.85 -2.53
C ASP A 336 -3.58 -29.46 -1.11
N ILE A 337 -3.46 -28.64 -0.05
CA ILE A 337 -3.68 -29.02 1.35
C ILE A 337 -4.89 -28.25 1.90
N PRO A 338 -5.98 -28.92 2.30
CA PRO A 338 -7.14 -28.25 2.90
C PRO A 338 -6.73 -27.36 4.09
N MET A 339 -7.27 -26.13 4.15
CA MET A 339 -7.04 -25.11 5.22
C MET A 339 -5.70 -24.33 5.20
N LEU A 340 -4.76 -24.61 4.29
CA LEU A 340 -3.53 -23.80 4.14
C LEU A 340 -3.52 -23.00 2.83
N ALA A 341 -3.06 -21.75 2.88
CA ALA A 341 -2.76 -20.97 1.69
C ALA A 341 -1.35 -21.33 1.17
N THR A 342 -1.12 -21.23 -0.14
CA THR A 342 0.20 -21.48 -0.77
C THR A 342 1.30 -20.51 -0.30
N ASN A 343 0.93 -19.42 0.40
CA ASN A 343 1.83 -18.42 0.95
C ASN A 343 2.04 -18.61 2.47
N TYR A 344 2.91 -19.55 2.83
CA TYR A 344 3.21 -19.90 4.23
C TYR A 344 3.67 -18.69 5.08
N SER A 345 4.48 -17.79 4.52
CA SER A 345 4.94 -16.58 5.23
C SER A 345 3.79 -15.61 5.50
N GLY A 346 2.83 -15.48 4.58
CA GLY A 346 1.62 -14.69 4.76
C GLY A 346 0.70 -15.19 5.88
N VAL A 347 0.60 -16.51 6.09
CA VAL A 347 -0.19 -17.08 7.19
C VAL A 347 0.43 -16.76 8.55
N GLY A 348 1.75 -16.94 8.69
CA GLY A 348 2.47 -16.62 9.94
C GLY A 348 2.39 -15.13 10.31
N LEU A 349 2.58 -14.25 9.32
CA LEU A 349 2.45 -12.80 9.52
C LEU A 349 1.02 -12.38 9.88
N GLU A 350 -0.01 -12.99 9.30
CA GLU A 350 -1.40 -12.66 9.64
C GLU A 350 -1.75 -13.08 11.07
N ILE A 351 -1.23 -14.20 11.56
CA ILE A 351 -1.41 -14.63 12.96
C ILE A 351 -0.74 -13.63 13.91
N LEU A 352 0.49 -13.19 13.62
CA LEU A 352 1.18 -12.18 14.42
C LEU A 352 0.44 -10.83 14.39
N SER A 353 -0.01 -10.40 13.21
CA SER A 353 -0.85 -9.21 13.07
C SER A 353 -2.12 -9.31 13.92
N ARG A 354 -2.78 -10.47 13.93
CA ARG A 354 -4.00 -10.68 14.71
C ARG A 354 -3.75 -10.54 16.20
N VAL A 355 -2.73 -11.21 16.72
CA VAL A 355 -2.39 -11.17 18.15
C VAL A 355 -2.06 -9.74 18.58
N THR A 356 -1.17 -9.07 17.85
CA THR A 356 -0.75 -7.70 18.18
C THR A 356 -1.90 -6.70 18.05
N SER A 357 -2.76 -6.84 17.04
CA SER A 357 -3.97 -6.03 16.88
C SER A 357 -4.98 -6.20 18.02
N GLN A 358 -5.12 -7.42 18.56
CA GLN A 358 -5.98 -7.69 19.74
C GLN A 358 -5.43 -7.04 21.00
N GLN A 359 -4.13 -7.18 21.26
CA GLN A 359 -3.48 -6.53 22.40
C GLN A 359 -3.61 -5.01 22.31
N PHE A 360 -3.39 -4.43 21.12
CA PHE A 360 -3.56 -3.01 20.88
C PHE A 360 -4.99 -2.52 21.15
N ALA A 361 -6.01 -3.24 20.67
CA ALA A 361 -7.41 -2.90 20.96
C ALA A 361 -7.74 -3.00 22.47
N ILE A 362 -7.18 -3.97 23.19
CA ILE A 362 -7.31 -4.09 24.65
C ILE A 362 -6.66 -2.88 25.34
N LYS A 363 -5.45 -2.47 24.90
CA LYS A 363 -4.75 -1.31 25.45
C LYS A 363 -5.54 -0.02 25.25
N LEU A 364 -6.09 0.21 24.07
CA LEU A 364 -6.92 1.40 23.82
C LEU A 364 -8.20 1.40 24.66
N ASN A 365 -8.83 0.23 24.85
CA ASN A 365 -9.95 0.05 25.78
C ASN A 365 -9.58 0.46 27.21
N GLN A 366 -8.46 -0.05 27.73
CA GLN A 366 -7.96 0.29 29.08
C GLN A 366 -7.70 1.79 29.24
N LEU A 367 -7.27 2.45 28.18
CA LEU A 367 -7.03 3.90 28.16
C LEU A 367 -8.31 4.74 27.94
N GLY A 368 -9.45 4.09 27.65
CA GLY A 368 -10.70 4.78 27.31
C GLY A 368 -10.65 5.57 25.99
N ILE A 369 -9.78 5.18 25.06
CA ILE A 369 -9.64 5.81 23.74
C ILE A 369 -10.55 5.06 22.78
N PRO A 370 -11.56 5.66 22.14
CA PRO A 370 -12.47 4.92 21.26
C PRO A 370 -11.78 4.46 19.96
N GLY A 371 -12.16 3.29 19.47
CA GLY A 371 -11.72 2.77 18.19
C GLY A 371 -12.58 1.59 17.73
N GLN A 372 -12.43 1.24 16.46
CA GLN A 372 -13.12 0.11 15.85
C GLN A 372 -12.12 -1.01 15.57
N ALA A 373 -12.37 -2.19 16.15
CA ALA A 373 -11.60 -3.40 15.88
C ALA A 373 -12.47 -4.41 15.11
N VAL A 374 -12.03 -4.77 13.91
CA VAL A 374 -12.72 -5.72 13.02
C VAL A 374 -11.87 -6.97 12.86
N TYR A 375 -12.42 -8.07 13.35
CA TYR A 375 -11.74 -9.35 13.42
C TYR A 375 -12.53 -10.39 12.63
N ARG A 376 -12.11 -10.64 11.39
CA ARG A 376 -12.84 -11.59 10.54
C ARG A 376 -12.63 -13.03 10.97
N PRO A 377 -13.64 -13.91 10.80
CA PRO A 377 -13.53 -15.33 11.13
C PRO A 377 -12.66 -16.12 10.15
N SER A 378 -12.33 -15.53 8.99
CA SER A 378 -11.39 -16.05 8.00
C SER A 378 -10.74 -14.88 7.24
N GLY A 379 -9.60 -15.15 6.61
CA GLY A 379 -8.90 -14.21 5.76
C GLY A 379 -7.39 -14.28 5.91
N THR A 380 -6.73 -14.24 4.76
CA THR A 380 -5.27 -14.29 4.62
C THR A 380 -4.71 -12.90 4.35
N HIS A 381 -3.38 -12.80 4.35
CA HIS A 381 -2.61 -11.59 4.08
C HIS A 381 -2.59 -11.26 2.57
N THR A 382 -3.75 -10.98 1.97
CA THR A 382 -3.90 -10.78 0.51
C THR A 382 -4.76 -9.56 0.14
N TRP A 383 -4.58 -9.08 -1.10
CA TRP A 383 -5.19 -7.85 -1.62
C TRP A 383 -6.72 -7.77 -1.59
N PRO A 384 -7.50 -8.81 -1.95
CA PRO A 384 -8.96 -8.71 -1.93
C PRO A 384 -9.51 -8.38 -0.54
N TYR A 385 -8.87 -8.93 0.49
CA TYR A 385 -9.23 -8.69 1.87
C TYR A 385 -8.92 -7.27 2.33
N TRP A 386 -7.78 -6.70 1.92
CA TRP A 386 -7.43 -5.31 2.23
C TRP A 386 -8.31 -4.32 1.50
N GLN A 387 -8.68 -4.61 0.24
CA GLN A 387 -9.66 -3.79 -0.48
C GLN A 387 -11.02 -3.78 0.23
N PHE A 388 -11.47 -4.94 0.70
CA PHE A 388 -12.69 -5.02 1.49
C PHE A 388 -12.62 -4.17 2.76
N GLU A 389 -11.55 -4.28 3.55
CA GLU A 389 -11.41 -3.50 4.79
C GLU A 389 -11.30 -1.99 4.53
N LEU A 390 -10.62 -1.59 3.46
CA LEU A 390 -10.60 -0.19 3.00
C LEU A 390 -12.04 0.32 2.79
N GLN A 391 -12.88 -0.44 2.10
CA GLN A 391 -14.28 -0.07 1.87
C GLN A 391 -15.10 -0.04 3.17
N GLN A 392 -14.91 -1.00 4.07
CA GLN A 392 -15.61 -1.03 5.36
C GLN A 392 -15.23 0.14 6.27
N SER A 393 -13.99 0.58 6.19
CA SER A 393 -13.46 1.67 7.02
C SER A 393 -13.90 3.06 6.54
N TRP A 394 -14.30 3.18 5.27
CA TRP A 394 -14.62 4.47 4.65
C TRP A 394 -15.68 5.31 5.40
N PRO A 395 -16.83 4.78 5.88
CA PRO A 395 -17.79 5.60 6.61
C PRO A 395 -17.19 6.27 7.86
N GLN A 396 -16.27 5.59 8.55
CA GLN A 396 -15.55 6.15 9.70
C GLN A 396 -14.52 7.19 9.24
N ALA A 397 -13.75 6.89 8.18
CA ALA A 397 -12.81 7.84 7.58
C ALA A 397 -13.53 9.12 7.14
N ALA A 398 -14.64 8.99 6.43
CA ALA A 398 -15.48 10.11 5.99
C ALA A 398 -15.94 10.96 7.18
N GLY A 399 -16.31 10.36 8.31
CA GLY A 399 -16.66 11.11 9.51
C GLY A 399 -15.52 11.93 10.08
N ALA A 400 -14.36 11.31 10.24
CA ALA A 400 -13.17 11.97 10.74
C ALA A 400 -12.63 13.07 9.79
N LEU A 401 -12.88 12.93 8.49
CA LEU A 401 -12.47 13.86 7.45
C LEU A 401 -13.54 14.93 7.12
N GLY A 402 -14.69 14.93 7.81
CA GLY A 402 -15.75 15.94 7.59
C GLY A 402 -16.58 15.72 6.31
N LEU A 403 -16.68 14.48 5.84
CA LEU A 403 -17.34 14.07 4.59
C LEU A 403 -18.61 13.22 4.81
N LEU A 404 -19.11 13.09 6.05
CA LEU A 404 -20.37 12.39 6.35
C LEU A 404 -21.56 13.16 5.74
N GLY A 405 -21.91 12.82 4.50
CA GLY A 405 -22.98 13.48 3.74
C GLY A 405 -22.54 13.92 2.34
N ASP A 406 -21.24 13.89 2.04
CA ASP A 406 -20.76 14.11 0.69
C ASP A 406 -21.29 13.01 -0.24
N ARG A 407 -21.99 13.42 -1.29
CA ARG A 407 -22.58 12.52 -2.29
C ARG A 407 -22.49 13.18 -3.67
N PRO A 408 -22.33 12.39 -4.75
CA PRO A 408 -22.44 12.91 -6.11
C PRO A 408 -23.77 13.61 -6.33
N ALA A 409 -23.73 14.93 -6.52
CA ALA A 409 -24.90 15.72 -6.86
C ALA A 409 -25.05 15.76 -8.39
N CYS A 410 -25.51 14.66 -8.99
CA CYS A 410 -25.51 14.56 -10.44
C CYS A 410 -26.89 14.44 -11.09
N ARG A 411 -27.10 15.24 -12.14
CA ARG A 411 -28.19 15.10 -13.11
C ARG A 411 -27.66 15.40 -14.51
N VAL A 412 -27.87 14.50 -15.47
CA VAL A 412 -27.44 14.69 -16.87
C VAL A 412 -28.63 15.15 -17.71
N THR A 413 -28.54 16.34 -18.30
CA THR A 413 -29.65 16.97 -19.03
C THR A 413 -29.21 17.57 -20.37
N GLY A 414 -30.19 17.90 -21.21
CA GLY A 414 -29.95 18.68 -22.44
C GLY A 414 -28.97 18.02 -23.40
N SER A 415 -28.04 18.79 -23.96
CA SER A 415 -27.05 18.31 -24.92
C SER A 415 -26.07 17.29 -24.33
N PHE A 416 -25.82 17.33 -23.02
CA PHE A 416 -24.99 16.34 -22.34
C PHE A 416 -25.67 14.97 -22.32
N LYS A 417 -26.99 14.94 -22.11
CA LYS A 417 -27.77 13.69 -22.10
C LYS A 417 -27.71 12.96 -23.45
N LYS A 418 -27.75 13.71 -24.56
CA LYS A 418 -27.64 13.16 -25.92
C LYS A 418 -26.32 12.42 -26.17
N VAL A 419 -25.22 12.88 -25.56
CA VAL A 419 -23.90 12.24 -25.63
C VAL A 419 -23.77 11.13 -24.59
N TYR A 420 -24.36 11.31 -23.42
CA TYR A 420 -24.29 10.37 -22.31
C TYR A 420 -25.06 9.07 -22.57
N ASP A 421 -26.32 9.14 -23.01
CA ASP A 421 -27.19 7.95 -23.11
C ASP A 421 -26.57 6.83 -23.97
N PRO A 422 -25.99 7.11 -25.16
CA PRO A 422 -25.35 6.07 -25.98
C PRO A 422 -24.03 5.56 -25.39
N ASN A 423 -23.38 6.32 -24.49
CA ASN A 423 -22.05 6.03 -23.94
C ASN A 423 -22.10 5.66 -22.44
N ARG A 424 -23.28 5.31 -21.92
CA ARG A 424 -23.47 5.08 -20.48
C ARG A 424 -22.61 3.93 -19.95
N SER A 425 -22.41 2.88 -20.75
CA SER A 425 -21.60 1.72 -20.38
C SER A 425 -20.12 2.04 -20.21
N SER A 426 -19.58 2.96 -21.04
CA SER A 426 -18.17 3.35 -21.02
C SER A 426 -17.90 4.51 -20.06
N LEU A 427 -18.78 5.50 -19.98
CA LEU A 427 -18.65 6.65 -19.08
C LEU A 427 -19.02 6.31 -17.63
N GLY A 428 -19.92 5.35 -17.42
CA GLY A 428 -20.45 5.01 -16.10
C GLY A 428 -21.34 6.11 -15.51
N GLU A 429 -21.43 6.14 -14.19
CA GLU A 429 -22.24 7.12 -13.47
C GLU A 429 -21.61 8.51 -13.53
N CYS A 430 -22.47 9.51 -13.48
CA CYS A 430 -22.06 10.89 -13.47
C CYS A 430 -21.74 11.36 -12.04
N LEU A 431 -20.69 12.17 -11.93
CA LEU A 431 -20.05 12.50 -10.65
C LEU A 431 -20.38 13.92 -10.19
N THR A 432 -20.52 14.86 -11.13
CA THR A 432 -20.70 16.27 -10.83
C THR A 432 -21.93 16.86 -11.52
N PRO A 433 -22.46 17.99 -11.05
CA PRO A 433 -23.31 18.86 -11.88
C PRO A 433 -22.54 19.35 -13.11
N VAL A 434 -23.24 19.92 -14.08
CA VAL A 434 -22.59 20.68 -15.15
C VAL A 434 -21.95 21.94 -14.57
N TYR A 435 -20.67 22.18 -14.85
CA TYR A 435 -19.90 23.33 -14.37
C TYR A 435 -19.23 24.09 -15.52
N GLY A 436 -18.84 25.34 -15.26
CA GLY A 436 -18.18 26.21 -16.25
C GLY A 436 -16.71 25.86 -16.44
N VAL A 437 -16.25 25.90 -17.69
CA VAL A 437 -14.83 25.82 -18.07
C VAL A 437 -14.51 26.94 -19.05
N PRO A 438 -13.24 27.31 -19.27
CA PRO A 438 -12.89 28.28 -20.31
C PRO A 438 -13.52 27.91 -21.65
N GLY A 439 -14.29 28.84 -22.23
CA GLY A 439 -14.98 28.65 -23.52
C GLY A 439 -16.21 27.72 -23.50
N GLY A 440 -16.60 27.14 -22.37
CA GLY A 440 -17.68 26.15 -22.38
C GLY A 440 -18.17 25.66 -21.02
N LYS A 441 -18.75 24.47 -21.03
CA LYS A 441 -19.21 23.74 -19.85
C LYS A 441 -18.68 22.31 -19.88
N ALA A 442 -18.57 21.70 -18.72
CA ALA A 442 -18.19 20.31 -18.59
C ALA A 442 -19.00 19.59 -17.51
N GLN A 443 -18.98 18.27 -17.54
CA GLN A 443 -19.56 17.40 -16.53
C GLN A 443 -18.70 16.14 -16.41
N ASP A 444 -18.41 15.74 -15.18
CA ASP A 444 -17.55 14.59 -14.88
C ASP A 444 -18.35 13.31 -14.71
N PHE A 445 -17.75 12.20 -15.15
CA PHE A 445 -18.26 10.84 -15.09
C PHE A 445 -17.14 9.91 -14.63
N ARG A 446 -17.50 8.70 -14.16
CA ARG A 446 -16.51 7.70 -13.71
C ARG A 446 -15.44 7.36 -14.76
N GLY A 447 -15.82 7.32 -16.04
CA GLY A 447 -14.94 6.99 -17.17
C GLY A 447 -14.30 8.19 -17.90
N GLY A 448 -14.62 9.42 -17.52
CA GLY A 448 -14.06 10.61 -18.17
C GLY A 448 -14.94 11.85 -18.00
N ARG A 449 -14.85 12.79 -18.93
CA ARG A 449 -15.57 14.07 -18.90
C ARG A 449 -16.26 14.33 -20.23
N ILE A 450 -17.49 14.83 -20.17
CA ILE A 450 -18.13 15.45 -21.33
C ILE A 450 -17.84 16.95 -21.28
N ILE A 451 -17.35 17.52 -22.37
CA ILE A 451 -17.01 18.94 -22.48
C ILE A 451 -17.69 19.52 -23.73
N THR A 452 -18.34 20.67 -23.61
CA THR A 452 -18.91 21.36 -24.77
C THR A 452 -17.81 21.76 -25.76
N GLY A 453 -18.03 21.55 -27.05
CA GLY A 453 -17.15 22.03 -28.11
C GLY A 453 -17.92 22.68 -29.25
N PRO A 454 -17.22 23.22 -30.27
CA PRO A 454 -17.84 23.88 -31.42
C PRO A 454 -18.72 22.92 -32.25
N LYS A 455 -18.51 21.60 -32.14
CA LYS A 455 -19.31 20.55 -32.78
C LYS A 455 -20.23 19.82 -31.78
N GLY A 456 -20.68 20.54 -30.75
CA GLY A 456 -21.43 19.99 -29.61
C GLY A 456 -20.53 19.34 -28.55
N PRO A 457 -21.12 18.79 -27.47
CA PRO A 457 -20.35 18.14 -26.42
C PRO A 457 -19.58 16.90 -26.90
N LYS A 458 -18.39 16.68 -26.34
CA LYS A 458 -17.49 15.56 -26.66
C LYS A 458 -16.93 14.91 -25.41
N ILE A 459 -16.66 13.62 -25.50
CA ILE A 459 -16.06 12.81 -24.45
C ILE A 459 -14.54 12.90 -24.53
N VAL A 460 -13.91 13.21 -23.40
CA VAL A 460 -12.47 13.18 -23.20
C VAL A 460 -12.18 12.45 -21.88
N GLY A 461 -11.36 11.41 -21.91
CA GLY A 461 -11.09 10.57 -20.74
C GLY A 461 -9.81 9.75 -20.88
N GLY A 462 -9.53 8.90 -19.89
CA GLY A 462 -8.34 8.04 -19.86
C GLY A 462 -7.03 8.82 -20.05
N GLY A 463 -6.03 8.18 -20.67
CA GLY A 463 -4.73 8.80 -20.94
C GLY A 463 -4.82 10.07 -21.80
N ILE A 464 -5.78 10.14 -22.74
CA ILE A 464 -6.01 11.36 -23.53
C ILE A 464 -6.49 12.51 -22.62
N GLY A 465 -7.40 12.22 -21.68
CA GLY A 465 -7.84 13.19 -20.67
C GLY A 465 -6.70 13.67 -19.78
N GLY A 466 -5.80 12.77 -19.37
CA GLY A 466 -4.59 13.14 -18.64
C GLY A 466 -3.70 14.09 -19.42
N ALA A 467 -3.38 13.77 -20.68
CA ALA A 467 -2.59 14.65 -21.55
C ALA A 467 -3.30 15.98 -21.84
N TYR A 468 -4.63 15.98 -21.97
CA TYR A 468 -5.41 17.19 -22.19
C TYR A 468 -5.35 18.11 -20.97
N VAL A 469 -5.48 17.56 -19.76
CA VAL A 469 -5.28 18.31 -18.51
C VAL A 469 -3.85 18.85 -18.41
N ALA A 470 -2.84 18.03 -18.70
CA ALA A 470 -1.45 18.46 -18.70
C ALA A 470 -1.18 19.61 -19.69
N ALA A 471 -1.94 19.68 -20.79
CA ALA A 471 -1.88 20.75 -21.78
C ALA A 471 -2.70 22.01 -21.42
N GLY A 472 -3.29 22.07 -20.23
CA GLY A 472 -4.11 23.20 -19.74
C GLY A 472 -5.63 23.04 -19.95
N GLY A 473 -6.08 21.89 -20.47
CA GLY A 473 -7.49 21.60 -20.70
C GLY A 473 -8.16 22.62 -21.65
N PRO A 474 -9.44 22.97 -21.42
CA PRO A 474 -10.18 23.94 -22.25
C PRO A 474 -9.56 25.32 -22.36
N GLY A 475 -8.84 25.78 -21.33
CA GLY A 475 -8.12 27.06 -21.34
C GLY A 475 -6.70 26.96 -21.90
N GLY A 476 -6.26 25.75 -22.26
CA GLY A 476 -4.94 25.49 -22.78
C GLY A 476 -4.82 25.70 -24.29
N LYS A 477 -3.64 25.41 -24.82
CA LYS A 477 -3.30 25.65 -26.25
C LYS A 477 -4.16 24.87 -27.23
N LEU A 478 -4.76 23.76 -26.81
CA LEU A 478 -5.60 22.91 -27.66
C LEU A 478 -7.04 23.45 -27.82
N GLY A 479 -7.53 24.25 -26.87
CA GLY A 479 -8.92 24.70 -26.81
C GLY A 479 -9.90 23.56 -26.52
N LEU A 480 -11.16 23.73 -26.92
CA LEU A 480 -12.24 22.76 -26.70
C LEU A 480 -12.11 21.53 -27.61
N PRO A 481 -12.62 20.35 -27.17
CA PRO A 481 -12.62 19.17 -28.02
C PRO A 481 -13.58 19.33 -29.21
N THR A 482 -13.20 18.75 -30.35
CA THR A 482 -13.97 18.75 -31.60
C THR A 482 -14.43 17.36 -32.02
N SER A 483 -13.88 16.29 -31.41
CA SER A 483 -14.30 14.90 -31.58
C SER A 483 -14.40 14.16 -30.25
N ASP A 484 -15.18 13.09 -30.24
CA ASP A 484 -15.06 12.01 -29.25
C ASP A 484 -13.77 11.21 -29.53
N GLU A 485 -13.49 10.20 -28.70
CA GLU A 485 -12.33 9.34 -28.90
C GLU A 485 -12.55 8.41 -30.11
N MET A 486 -11.65 8.49 -31.09
CA MET A 486 -11.72 7.72 -32.34
C MET A 486 -10.49 6.82 -32.51
N PRO A 487 -10.61 5.66 -33.18
CA PRO A 487 -9.46 4.81 -33.48
C PRO A 487 -8.54 5.47 -34.52
N THR A 488 -7.23 5.27 -34.38
CA THR A 488 -6.27 5.63 -35.44
C THR A 488 -6.47 4.73 -36.67
N ARG A 489 -6.00 5.19 -37.83
CA ARG A 489 -6.17 4.47 -39.11
C ARG A 489 -5.53 3.07 -39.11
N ASP A 490 -4.44 2.89 -38.38
CA ASP A 490 -3.74 1.61 -38.21
C ASP A 490 -4.37 0.73 -37.11
N GLY A 491 -5.40 1.23 -36.40
CA GLY A 491 -6.09 0.53 -35.31
C GLY A 491 -5.26 0.34 -34.03
N LYS A 492 -4.02 0.86 -33.98
CA LYS A 492 -3.09 0.65 -32.86
C LYS A 492 -3.19 1.70 -31.75
N GLY A 493 -4.02 2.71 -31.95
CA GLY A 493 -4.18 3.83 -31.04
C GLY A 493 -5.56 4.46 -31.08
N ARG A 494 -5.71 5.45 -30.21
CA ARG A 494 -6.93 6.25 -30.03
C ARG A 494 -6.58 7.72 -30.11
N PHE A 495 -7.50 8.58 -30.52
CA PHE A 495 -7.26 10.02 -30.54
C PHE A 495 -8.53 10.85 -30.34
N ASN A 496 -8.35 12.04 -29.79
CA ASN A 496 -9.33 13.13 -29.84
C ASN A 496 -8.75 14.31 -30.61
N THR A 497 -9.57 14.98 -31.41
CA THR A 497 -9.24 16.29 -31.99
C THR A 497 -9.78 17.42 -31.13
N PHE A 498 -9.08 18.54 -31.16
CA PHE A 498 -9.40 19.77 -30.45
C PHE A 498 -9.42 20.93 -31.46
N GLN A 499 -9.71 22.16 -31.01
CA GLN A 499 -9.76 23.32 -31.89
C GLN A 499 -8.41 23.62 -32.56
N HIS A 500 -7.31 23.35 -31.84
CA HIS A 500 -5.96 23.74 -32.27
C HIS A 500 -4.95 22.58 -32.19
N GLY A 501 -5.42 21.35 -32.40
CA GLY A 501 -4.55 20.17 -32.48
C GLY A 501 -5.28 18.87 -32.16
N LYS A 502 -4.51 17.84 -31.83
CA LYS A 502 -4.98 16.49 -31.57
C LYS A 502 -4.16 15.86 -30.46
N ILE A 503 -4.75 14.92 -29.72
CA ILE A 503 -4.00 14.05 -28.80
C ILE A 503 -4.15 12.63 -29.30
N VAL A 504 -3.03 11.93 -29.47
CA VAL A 504 -2.97 10.51 -29.84
C VAL A 504 -2.49 9.71 -28.64
N TRP A 505 -3.15 8.60 -28.35
CA TRP A 505 -2.72 7.62 -27.37
C TRP A 505 -2.40 6.29 -28.05
N THR A 506 -1.29 5.68 -27.65
CA THR A 506 -0.95 4.28 -27.97
C THR A 506 -0.45 3.57 -26.71
N VAL A 507 -0.48 2.24 -26.70
CA VAL A 507 0.05 1.43 -25.59
C VAL A 507 1.54 1.69 -25.38
N LYS A 508 2.30 1.88 -26.46
CA LYS A 508 3.76 2.06 -26.41
C LYS A 508 4.16 3.45 -25.95
N ASP A 509 3.48 4.49 -26.45
CA ASP A 509 3.93 5.87 -26.34
C ASP A 509 3.14 6.71 -25.32
N GLY A 510 2.05 6.16 -24.79
CA GLY A 510 1.09 6.91 -24.00
C GLY A 510 0.38 7.99 -24.83
N ALA A 511 -0.21 8.97 -24.15
CA ALA A 511 -0.89 10.09 -24.80
C ALA A 511 0.09 11.22 -25.12
N ARG A 512 0.09 11.68 -26.36
CA ARG A 512 0.94 12.78 -26.85
C ARG A 512 0.12 13.81 -27.63
N VAL A 513 0.43 15.08 -27.38
CA VAL A 513 -0.12 16.21 -28.14
C VAL A 513 0.57 16.26 -29.50
N THR A 514 -0.22 16.31 -30.57
CA THR A 514 0.21 16.47 -31.95
C THR A 514 -0.52 17.67 -32.57
N LYS A 515 0.16 18.46 -33.40
CA LYS A 515 -0.47 19.56 -34.13
C LYS A 515 -1.42 19.04 -35.20
#